data_AF-A0A521S4H3-F1
#
_entry.id   AF-A0A521S4H3-F1
#
_cell.length_a   1.000
_cell.length_b   1.000
_cell.length_c   1.000
_cell.angle_alpha   90.00
_cell.angle_beta   90.00
_cell.angle_gamma   90.00
#
_symmetry.space_group_name_H-M   'P 1'
#
loop_
_entity.id
_entity.type
_entity.pdbx_description
1 polymer ?
#
loop_
_entity_poly.entity_id
_entity_poly.type
_entity_poly.pdbx_seq_one_letter_code
_entity_poly.pdbx_strand_id
1 'polypeptide(L)'
;MIEAFEQLWHGIIEAITPFVIPDWGELIGLMPIFLLLGAAGPILSLLVLGWLIYVVRAPRAKVALEAGTVRAQLVDGRPDYPAGEPYCPVDQLIFPSGTNRCDVGGHDLLVRCPKCSTGRPAHVSTCGNCGLVLRIENRPRALRPAGPPPGGAAAA
;
A
#
# COMPACT_ATOMS: atom_id res chain seq x y z
N MET A 1 -56.06 -31.32 -57.85
CA MET A 1 -54.70 -31.78 -57.49
C MET A 1 -53.73 -30.62 -57.34
N ILE A 2 -53.70 -29.67 -58.28
CA ILE A 2 -52.84 -28.48 -58.20
C ILE A 2 -53.19 -27.58 -56.99
N GLU A 3 -54.48 -27.35 -56.72
CA GLU A 3 -54.93 -26.54 -55.56
C GLU A 3 -54.53 -27.15 -54.21
N ALA A 4 -54.64 -28.48 -54.06
CA ALA A 4 -54.25 -29.17 -52.83
C ALA A 4 -52.73 -29.09 -52.58
N PHE A 5 -51.93 -29.06 -53.66
CA PHE A 5 -50.49 -28.89 -53.58
C PHE A 5 -50.12 -27.45 -53.17
N GLU A 6 -50.74 -26.43 -53.76
CA GLU A 6 -50.52 -25.04 -53.35
C GLU A 6 -50.88 -24.81 -51.88
N GLN A 7 -52.00 -25.38 -51.42
CA GLN A 7 -52.43 -25.21 -50.03
C GLN A 7 -51.48 -25.88 -49.02
N LEU A 8 -50.94 -27.06 -49.36
CA LEU A 8 -49.90 -27.73 -48.57
C LEU A 8 -48.59 -26.92 -48.56
N TRP A 9 -48.19 -26.40 -49.72
CA TRP A 9 -46.97 -25.61 -49.87
C TRP A 9 -47.02 -24.31 -49.08
N HIS A 10 -48.15 -23.60 -49.12
CA HIS A 10 -48.36 -22.39 -48.31
C HIS A 10 -48.31 -22.68 -46.81
N GLY A 11 -48.92 -23.77 -46.34
CA GLY A 11 -48.85 -24.17 -44.93
C GLY A 11 -47.43 -24.51 -44.46
N ILE A 12 -46.62 -25.14 -45.32
CA ILE A 12 -45.21 -25.44 -45.03
C ILE A 12 -44.39 -24.15 -44.93
N ILE A 13 -44.60 -23.20 -45.85
CA ILE A 13 -43.89 -21.91 -45.81
C ILE A 13 -44.26 -21.12 -44.55
N GLU A 14 -45.55 -21.01 -44.21
CA GLU A 14 -45.99 -20.30 -43.00
C GLU A 14 -45.40 -20.93 -41.71
N ALA A 15 -45.30 -22.26 -41.66
CA ALA A 15 -44.70 -22.96 -40.52
C ALA A 15 -43.20 -22.69 -40.36
N ILE A 16 -42.47 -22.53 -41.47
CA ILE A 16 -41.00 -22.36 -41.48
C ILE A 16 -40.60 -20.88 -41.39
N THR A 17 -41.46 -19.96 -41.85
CA THR A 17 -41.22 -18.51 -41.87
C THR A 17 -40.74 -17.92 -40.53
N PRO A 18 -41.37 -18.19 -39.36
CA PRO A 18 -40.91 -17.62 -38.09
C PRO A 18 -39.53 -18.16 -37.64
N PHE A 19 -39.11 -19.30 -38.18
CA PHE A 19 -37.81 -19.92 -37.88
C PHE A 19 -36.69 -19.39 -38.79
N VAL A 20 -37.03 -19.07 -40.05
CA VAL A 20 -36.08 -18.56 -41.06
C VAL A 20 -35.98 -17.03 -41.03
N ILE A 21 -37.07 -16.34 -40.68
CA ILE A 21 -37.14 -14.88 -40.52
C ILE A 21 -37.64 -14.59 -39.11
N PRO A 22 -36.86 -14.90 -38.06
CA PRO A 22 -37.17 -14.39 -36.74
C PRO A 22 -37.07 -12.86 -36.76
N ASP A 23 -37.76 -12.20 -35.83
CA ASP A 23 -37.67 -10.74 -35.68
C ASP A 23 -36.27 -10.36 -35.15
N TRP A 24 -35.34 -10.21 -36.09
CA TRP A 24 -33.95 -9.85 -35.80
C TRP A 24 -33.84 -8.50 -35.09
N GLY A 25 -34.84 -7.62 -35.21
CA GLY A 25 -34.89 -6.35 -34.51
C GLY A 25 -34.97 -6.53 -33.00
N GLU A 26 -35.81 -7.46 -32.53
CA GLU A 26 -35.93 -7.79 -31.10
C GLU A 26 -34.65 -8.44 -30.58
N LEU A 27 -34.05 -9.37 -31.33
CA LEU A 27 -32.80 -10.03 -30.96
C LEU A 27 -31.62 -9.03 -30.87
N ILE A 28 -31.50 -8.13 -31.85
CA ILE A 28 -30.49 -7.06 -31.86
C ILE A 28 -30.73 -6.10 -30.69
N GLY A 29 -31.99 -5.78 -30.38
CA GLY A 29 -32.36 -4.98 -29.22
C GLY A 29 -31.97 -5.61 -27.88
N LEU A 30 -31.93 -6.94 -27.81
CA LEU A 30 -31.52 -7.71 -26.62
C LEU A 30 -30.00 -7.99 -26.56
N MET A 31 -29.25 -7.84 -27.66
CA MET A 31 -27.79 -8.05 -27.66
C MET A 31 -27.03 -7.28 -26.58
N PRO A 32 -27.34 -6.00 -26.28
CA PRO A 32 -26.66 -5.27 -25.21
C PRO A 32 -26.81 -5.97 -23.85
N ILE A 33 -27.98 -6.54 -23.56
CA ILE A 33 -28.25 -7.27 -22.32
C ILE A 33 -27.45 -8.57 -22.28
N PHE A 34 -27.42 -9.33 -23.39
CA PHE A 34 -26.61 -10.54 -23.48
C PHE A 34 -25.12 -10.26 -23.33
N LEU A 35 -24.60 -9.16 -23.89
CA LEU A 35 -23.21 -8.74 -23.70
C LEU A 35 -22.94 -8.34 -22.26
N LEU A 36 -23.86 -7.60 -21.62
CA LEU A 36 -23.68 -7.14 -20.25
C LEU A 36 -23.69 -8.32 -19.26
N LEU A 37 -24.65 -9.23 -19.38
CA LEU A 37 -24.77 -10.40 -18.50
C LEU A 37 -23.79 -11.51 -18.85
N GLY A 38 -23.58 -11.78 -20.14
CA GLY A 38 -22.78 -12.91 -20.61
C GLY A 38 -21.29 -12.64 -20.65
N ALA A 39 -20.87 -11.40 -20.95
CA ALA A 39 -19.45 -11.06 -21.08
C ALA A 39 -19.00 -10.08 -19.99
N ALA A 40 -19.64 -8.90 -19.91
CA ALA A 40 -19.18 -7.84 -19.02
C ALA A 40 -19.28 -8.23 -17.54
N GLY A 41 -20.37 -8.88 -17.13
CA GLY A 41 -20.60 -9.34 -15.76
C GLY A 41 -19.49 -10.29 -15.26
N PRO A 42 -19.21 -11.39 -15.97
CA PRO A 42 -18.12 -12.30 -15.62
C PRO A 42 -16.75 -11.62 -15.63
N ILE A 43 -16.46 -10.79 -16.64
CA ILE A 43 -15.17 -10.07 -16.72
C ILE A 43 -14.96 -9.16 -15.51
N LEU A 44 -15.96 -8.34 -15.17
CA LEU A 44 -15.91 -7.46 -14.01
C LEU A 44 -15.79 -8.25 -12.71
N SER A 45 -16.52 -9.36 -12.59
CA SER A 45 -16.46 -10.24 -11.41
C SER A 45 -15.05 -10.83 -11.23
N LEU A 46 -14.41 -11.29 -12.32
CA LEU A 46 -13.05 -11.81 -12.30
C LEU A 46 -12.02 -10.73 -11.97
N LEU A 47 -12.19 -9.51 -12.50
CA LEU A 47 -11.34 -8.37 -12.17
C LEU A 47 -11.42 -8.02 -10.68
N VAL A 48 -12.63 -7.92 -10.13
CA VAL A 48 -12.84 -7.63 -8.71
C VAL A 48 -12.27 -8.75 -7.84
N LEU A 49 -12.50 -10.02 -8.21
CA LEU A 49 -11.96 -11.16 -7.48
C LEU A 49 -10.42 -11.18 -7.54
N GLY A 50 -9.83 -10.95 -8.70
CA GLY A 50 -8.39 -10.86 -8.89
C GLY A 50 -7.79 -9.73 -8.06
N TRP A 51 -8.44 -8.56 -8.03
CA TRP A 51 -8.04 -7.44 -7.19
C TRP A 51 -8.12 -7.76 -5.70
N LEU A 52 -9.22 -8.38 -5.24
CA LEU A 52 -9.35 -8.82 -3.85
C LEU A 52 -8.26 -9.82 -3.46
N ILE A 53 -8.02 -10.83 -4.29
CA ILE A 53 -6.95 -11.81 -4.08
C ILE A 53 -5.59 -11.11 -4.01
N TYR A 54 -5.33 -10.18 -4.93
CA TYR A 54 -4.10 -9.39 -4.94
C TYR A 54 -3.93 -8.60 -3.64
N VAL A 55 -4.94 -7.84 -3.21
CA VAL A 55 -4.88 -7.01 -1.99
C VAL A 55 -4.70 -7.87 -0.74
N VAL A 56 -5.39 -9.00 -0.65
CA VAL A 56 -5.28 -9.93 0.49
C VAL A 56 -3.91 -10.61 0.52
N ARG A 57 -3.35 -10.97 -0.63
CA ARG A 57 -2.04 -11.62 -0.74
C ARG A 57 -0.87 -10.65 -0.74
N ALA A 58 -1.10 -9.35 -0.95
CA ALA A 58 -0.05 -8.35 -1.00
C ALA A 58 0.78 -8.41 0.30
N PRO A 59 2.11 -8.58 0.21
CA PRO A 59 2.95 -8.68 1.38
C PRO A 59 2.88 -7.37 2.16
N ARG A 60 2.27 -7.43 3.35
CA ARG A 60 2.27 -6.29 4.27
C ARG A 60 3.71 -6.05 4.68
N ALA A 61 4.27 -4.89 4.30
CA ALA A 61 5.59 -4.46 4.73
C ALA A 61 5.59 -4.39 6.26
N LYS A 62 6.14 -5.44 6.90
CA LYS A 62 6.33 -5.45 8.34
C LYS A 62 7.49 -4.52 8.63
N VAL A 63 7.19 -3.38 9.25
CA VAL A 63 8.21 -2.52 9.81
C VAL A 63 8.84 -3.27 10.97
N ALA A 64 10.11 -3.65 10.85
CA ALA A 64 10.87 -4.18 11.97
C ALA A 64 11.05 -3.06 12.99
N LEU A 65 10.46 -3.22 14.17
CA LEU A 65 10.73 -2.35 15.31
C LEU A 65 11.97 -2.89 16.03
N GLU A 66 13.16 -2.48 15.57
CA GLU A 66 14.36 -2.70 16.38
C GLU A 66 14.44 -1.62 17.45
N ALA A 67 14.12 -2.00 18.69
CA ALA A 67 14.38 -1.23 19.89
C ALA A 67 15.85 -1.43 20.35
N GLY A 68 16.80 -1.32 19.43
CA GLY A 68 18.22 -1.54 19.67
C GLY A 68 19.01 -0.24 19.64
N THR A 69 20.09 -0.18 20.42
CA THR A 69 21.11 0.86 20.29
C THR A 69 21.84 0.67 18.95
N VAL A 70 21.85 1.70 18.10
CA VAL A 70 22.44 1.65 16.75
C VAL A 70 23.65 2.58 16.70
N ARG A 71 24.68 2.23 15.92
CA ARG A 71 25.82 3.12 15.70
C ARG A 71 25.39 4.29 14.80
N ALA A 72 25.79 5.51 15.18
CA ALA A 72 25.53 6.69 14.36
C ALA A 72 26.16 6.53 12.97
N GLN A 73 25.41 6.87 11.94
CA GLN A 73 25.92 6.87 10.57
C GLN A 73 26.91 8.02 10.41
N LEU A 74 28.03 7.79 9.73
CA LEU A 74 28.95 8.88 9.41
C LEU A 74 28.53 9.54 8.10
N VAL A 75 28.32 10.85 8.16
CA VAL A 75 28.10 11.72 6.99
C VAL A 75 29.28 12.70 6.95
N ASP A 76 30.02 12.71 5.85
CA ASP A 76 31.23 13.54 5.68
C ASP A 76 32.28 13.37 6.80
N GLY A 77 32.43 12.13 7.30
CA GLY A 77 33.37 11.79 8.36
C GLY A 77 32.94 12.24 9.77
N ARG A 78 31.72 12.77 9.92
CA ARG A 78 31.13 13.16 11.23
C ARG A 78 29.92 12.27 11.55
N PRO A 79 29.73 11.86 12.81
CA PRO A 79 28.52 11.16 13.21
C PRO A 79 27.29 12.06 12.99
N ASP A 80 26.32 11.57 12.21
CA ASP A 80 25.01 12.21 12.06
C ASP A 80 24.05 11.66 13.10
N TYR A 81 23.50 12.57 13.90
CA TYR A 81 22.56 12.26 14.96
C TYR A 81 21.17 12.82 14.59
N PRO A 82 20.15 11.95 14.48
CA PRO A 82 18.81 12.38 14.13
C PRO A 82 18.20 13.26 15.23
N ALA A 83 17.38 14.22 14.82
CA ALA A 83 16.71 15.11 15.76
C ALA A 83 15.67 14.35 16.59
N GLY A 84 15.63 14.62 17.90
CA GLY A 84 14.66 14.02 18.82
C GLY A 84 15.02 12.64 19.37
N GLU A 85 16.10 12.01 18.90
CA GLU A 85 16.58 10.73 19.42
C GLU A 85 17.77 10.92 20.39
N PRO A 86 17.83 10.20 21.53
CA PRO A 86 18.98 10.20 22.42
C PRO A 86 20.24 9.62 21.77
N TYR A 87 21.37 10.29 21.93
CA TYR A 87 22.64 9.83 21.41
C TYR A 87 23.80 10.06 22.40
N CYS A 88 24.81 9.19 22.32
CA CYS A 88 26.08 9.34 23.02
C CYS A 88 27.12 9.89 22.03
N PRO A 89 27.63 11.13 22.21
CA PRO A 89 28.64 11.69 21.33
C PRO A 89 30.02 11.01 21.47
N VAL A 90 30.29 10.40 22.63
CA VAL A 90 31.57 9.74 22.93
C VAL A 90 31.67 8.40 22.20
N ASP A 91 30.67 7.54 22.40
CA ASP A 91 30.63 6.19 21.83
C ASP A 91 30.06 6.15 20.41
N GLN A 92 29.54 7.29 19.91
CA GLN A 92 28.87 7.43 18.62
C GLN A 92 27.68 6.47 18.44
N LEU A 93 26.85 6.38 19.48
CA LEU A 93 25.70 5.50 19.54
C LEU A 93 24.39 6.29 19.62
N ILE A 94 23.36 5.81 18.94
CA ILE A 94 21.99 6.31 18.99
C ILE A 94 21.17 5.29 19.79
N PHE A 95 20.51 5.76 20.82
CA PHE A 95 19.71 4.95 21.73
C PHE A 95 18.22 5.08 21.42
N PRO A 96 17.41 4.08 21.79
CA PRO A 96 15.97 4.21 21.71
C PRO A 96 15.48 5.41 22.54
N SER A 97 14.34 5.97 22.12
CA SER A 97 13.66 7.00 22.90
C SER A 97 13.38 6.49 24.32
N GLY A 98 13.36 7.39 25.30
CA GLY A 98 13.22 7.05 26.73
C GLY A 98 14.53 6.80 27.47
N THR A 99 15.63 6.50 26.77
CA THR A 99 16.94 6.33 27.42
C THR A 99 17.59 7.69 27.69
N ASN A 100 18.13 7.86 28.89
CA ASN A 100 18.75 9.10 29.38
C ASN A 100 20.24 8.95 29.70
N ARG A 101 20.75 7.72 29.77
CA ARG A 101 22.14 7.41 30.12
C ARG A 101 22.75 6.41 29.14
N CYS A 102 24.02 6.57 28.82
CA CYS A 102 24.76 5.63 27.99
C CYS A 102 25.15 4.39 28.80
N ASP A 103 24.80 3.20 28.30
CA ASP A 103 25.14 1.92 28.95
C ASP A 103 26.64 1.56 28.82
N VAL A 104 27.35 2.15 27.86
CA VAL A 104 28.77 1.88 27.59
C VAL A 104 29.68 2.76 28.45
N GLY A 105 29.54 4.09 28.31
CA GLY A 105 30.38 5.06 29.01
C GLY A 105 29.77 5.67 30.28
N GLY A 106 28.50 5.37 30.60
CA GLY A 106 27.83 5.91 31.80
C GLY A 106 27.53 7.41 31.77
N HIS A 107 27.74 8.09 30.63
CA HIS A 107 27.49 9.51 30.43
C HIS A 107 26.00 9.81 30.17
N ASP A 108 25.56 11.04 30.44
CA ASP A 108 24.23 11.49 30.06
C ASP A 108 24.10 11.55 28.53
N LEU A 109 22.99 11.01 28.02
CA LEU A 109 22.68 11.08 26.59
C LEU A 109 22.26 12.50 26.23
N LEU A 110 22.59 12.90 25.01
CA LEU A 110 22.18 14.17 24.44
C LEU A 110 21.02 13.96 23.46
N VAL A 111 20.17 14.97 23.31
CA VAL A 111 19.13 15.05 22.29
C VAL A 111 19.24 16.38 21.56
N ARG A 112 19.17 16.29 20.24
CA ARG A 112 19.14 17.45 19.36
C ARG A 112 17.70 17.95 19.22
N CYS A 113 17.47 19.24 19.50
CA CYS A 113 16.14 19.85 19.39
C CYS A 113 15.65 19.83 17.93
N PRO A 114 14.46 19.28 17.62
CA PRO A 114 13.92 19.27 16.26
C PRO A 114 13.65 20.66 15.66
N LYS A 115 13.43 21.67 16.51
CA LYS A 115 13.10 23.03 16.07
C LYS A 115 14.33 23.89 15.80
N CYS A 116 15.30 23.89 16.72
CA CYS A 116 16.45 24.79 16.65
C CYS A 116 17.81 24.08 16.59
N SER A 117 17.81 22.74 16.52
CA SER A 117 19.01 21.90 16.40
C SER A 117 20.01 21.97 17.56
N THR A 118 19.70 22.70 18.63
CA THR A 118 20.54 22.79 19.83
C THR A 118 20.55 21.46 20.58
N GLY A 119 21.74 20.98 20.95
CA GLY A 119 21.92 19.79 21.79
C GLY A 119 21.62 20.10 23.25
N ARG A 120 20.96 19.17 23.95
CA ARG A 120 20.70 19.25 25.39
C ARG A 120 20.72 17.85 26.01
N PRO A 121 20.85 17.69 27.33
CA PRO A 121 20.70 16.39 27.98
C PRO A 121 19.30 15.80 27.78
N ALA A 122 19.22 14.50 27.56
CA ALA A 122 17.98 13.77 27.31
C ALA A 122 17.01 13.79 28.50
N HIS A 123 17.53 13.90 29.73
CA HIS A 123 16.70 14.04 30.94
C HIS A 123 15.99 15.41 31.02
N VAL A 124 16.43 16.41 30.26
CA VAL A 124 15.81 17.73 30.22
C VAL A 124 14.69 17.75 29.18
N SER A 125 13.45 17.93 29.63
CA SER A 125 12.27 17.92 28.77
C SER A 125 12.05 19.22 27.99
N THR A 126 12.75 20.31 28.31
CA THR A 126 12.52 21.63 27.69
C THR A 126 13.78 22.15 27.02
N CYS A 127 13.65 22.64 25.79
CA CYS A 127 14.75 23.30 25.10
C CYS A 127 14.95 24.72 25.63
N GLY A 128 16.11 24.98 26.25
CA GLY A 128 16.47 26.30 26.77
C GLY A 128 16.65 27.39 25.71
N ASN A 129 16.79 27.04 24.43
CA ASN A 129 16.97 28.01 23.34
C ASN A 129 15.64 28.45 22.72
N CYS A 130 14.75 27.51 22.35
CA CYS A 130 13.51 27.82 21.62
C CYS A 130 12.21 27.52 22.38
N GLY A 131 12.31 27.10 23.64
CA GLY A 131 11.16 26.81 24.52
C GLY A 131 10.39 25.53 24.18
N LEU A 132 10.83 24.73 23.21
CA LEU A 132 10.15 23.48 22.84
C LEU A 132 10.21 22.47 23.99
N VAL A 133 9.05 22.05 24.48
CA VAL A 133 8.93 20.91 25.41
C VAL A 133 8.89 19.63 24.58
N LEU A 134 9.92 18.81 24.71
CA LEU A 134 10.06 17.50 24.10
C LEU A 134 10.34 16.49 25.22
N ARG A 135 9.31 15.74 25.60
CA ARG A 135 9.43 14.59 26.51
C ARG A 135 9.82 13.37 25.70
N ILE A 136 10.96 12.80 26.05
CA ILE A 136 11.51 11.62 25.38
C ILE A 136 11.00 10.40 26.16
N GLU A 137 9.81 9.93 25.78
CA GLU A 137 9.22 8.71 26.34
C GLU A 137 9.77 7.48 25.63
N ASN A 138 9.79 6.33 26.31
CA ASN A 138 10.20 5.08 25.69
C ASN A 138 9.15 4.61 24.68
N ARG A 139 9.38 4.88 23.40
CA ARG A 139 8.56 4.38 22.30
C ARG A 139 9.42 3.62 21.30
N PRO A 140 8.98 2.43 20.86
CA PRO A 140 9.72 1.65 19.89
C PRO A 140 9.73 2.38 18.55
N ARG A 141 10.92 2.49 17.95
CA ARG A 141 11.18 3.18 16.70
C ARG A 141 10.64 2.38 15.53
N ALA A 142 9.88 3.02 14.65
CA ALA A 142 9.57 2.46 13.33
C ALA A 142 10.75 2.78 12.39
N LEU A 143 11.58 1.78 12.06
CA LEU A 143 12.56 1.94 11.00
C LEU A 143 11.84 2.05 9.66
N ARG A 144 12.29 2.94 8.77
CA ARG A 144 11.87 2.88 7.37
C ARG A 144 12.21 1.48 6.84
N PRO A 145 11.30 0.79 6.13
CA PRO A 145 11.64 -0.49 5.53
C PRO A 145 12.86 -0.31 4.64
N ALA A 146 13.92 -1.08 4.91
CA ALA A 146 15.10 -1.13 4.07
C ALA A 146 14.76 -1.88 2.79
N GLY A 147 14.22 -1.18 1.80
CA GLY A 147 13.98 -1.73 0.48
C GLY A 147 12.97 -0.91 -0.34
N PRO A 148 13.14 -0.86 -1.67
CA PRO A 148 12.09 -0.33 -2.54
C PRO A 148 10.79 -1.11 -2.30
N PRO A 149 9.63 -0.46 -2.43
CA PRO A 149 8.34 -1.13 -2.24
C PRO A 149 8.29 -2.37 -3.15
N PRO A 150 7.94 -3.55 -2.62
CA PRO A 150 7.80 -4.74 -3.44
C PRO A 150 6.71 -4.48 -4.49
N GLY A 151 7.12 -4.41 -5.76
CA GLY A 151 6.21 -4.26 -6.89
C GLY A 151 6.50 -3.09 -7.85
N GLY A 152 7.55 -2.30 -7.63
CA GLY A 152 7.81 -1.10 -8.44
C GLY A 152 9.24 -0.94 -8.93
N ALA A 153 9.81 -1.91 -9.68
CA ALA A 153 10.83 -1.68 -10.71
C ALA A 153 11.35 -2.99 -11.34
N ALA A 154 11.49 -2.95 -12.67
CA ALA A 154 12.29 -3.82 -13.55
C ALA A 154 11.71 -5.20 -13.95
N ALA A 155 10.77 -5.17 -14.91
CA ALA A 155 10.90 -6.07 -16.05
C ALA A 155 11.67 -5.28 -17.13
N ALA A 156 12.93 -5.65 -17.33
CA ALA A 156 13.77 -5.24 -18.46
C ALA A 156 13.85 -6.42 -19.43
#